data_AF-A0A8T4T2H3-F1
#
_entry.id   AF-A0A8T4T2H3-F1
#
_cell.length_a   1.000
_cell.length_b   1.000
_cell.length_c   1.000
_cell.angle_alpha   90.00
_cell.angle_beta   90.00
_cell.angle_gamma   90.00
#
_symmetry.space_group_name_H-M   'P 1'
#
loop_
_entity.id
_entity.type
_entity.pdbx_description
1 polymer ?
#
loop_
_entity_poly.entity_id
_entity_poly.type
_entity_poly.pdbx_seq_one_letter_code
_entity_poly.pdbx_strand_id
1 'polypeptide(L)'
;MADKYTKDKRYRIAHYIEKDSNSYFESDTRWSWEVTDTKTKKLITTFSESYFANASGSEESGAKDVSFSLDEKTVIATYYDGSVEQVDLKTGKVIETKRPDDSKKKKETEN
;
A
#
# COMPACT_ATOMS: atom_id res chain seq x y z
N MET A 1 7.37 12.97 -2.08
CA MET A 1 7.92 12.03 -1.09
C MET A 1 9.17 11.38 -1.67
N ALA A 2 10.11 10.91 -0.84
CA ALA A 2 11.31 10.24 -1.33
C ALA A 2 11.08 8.72 -1.43
N ASP A 3 11.67 8.09 -2.44
CA ASP A 3 11.69 6.63 -2.58
C ASP A 3 12.31 5.97 -1.34
N LYS A 4 11.73 4.86 -0.88
CA LYS A 4 12.27 4.03 0.20
C LYS A 4 13.03 2.85 -0.40
N TYR A 5 14.16 2.48 0.19
CA TYR A 5 15.00 1.36 -0.27
C TYR A 5 15.29 0.40 0.89
N THR A 6 15.48 -0.88 0.57
CA THR A 6 16.09 -1.83 1.52
C THR A 6 17.55 -1.47 1.78
N LYS A 7 18.12 -1.93 2.90
CA LYS A 7 19.53 -1.68 3.26
C LYS A 7 20.50 -2.13 2.17
N ASP A 8 20.21 -3.26 1.55
CA ASP A 8 20.99 -3.82 0.43
C ASP A 8 20.67 -3.16 -0.92
N LYS A 9 19.71 -2.23 -0.95
CA LYS A 9 19.18 -1.53 -2.13
C LYS A 9 18.62 -2.46 -3.21
N ARG A 10 18.28 -3.70 -2.88
CA ARG A 10 17.70 -4.67 -3.81
C ARG A 10 16.26 -4.33 -4.18
N TYR A 11 15.49 -3.77 -3.26
CA TYR A 11 14.11 -3.39 -3.50
C TYR A 11 13.90 -1.89 -3.26
N ARG A 12 12.95 -1.33 -4.01
CA ARG A 12 12.54 0.07 -3.91
C ARG A 12 11.02 0.16 -3.79
N ILE A 13 10.56 1.01 -2.89
CA ILE A 13 9.19 1.50 -2.85
C ILE A 13 9.20 2.94 -3.39
N ALA A 14 8.50 3.19 -4.49
CA ALA A 14 8.27 4.53 -5.02
C ALA A 14 6.81 4.94 -4.77
N HIS A 15 6.59 6.22 -4.49
CA HIS A 15 5.25 6.79 -4.27
C HIS A 15 5.07 8.00 -5.19
N TYR A 16 4.08 7.96 -6.06
CA TYR A 16 3.86 8.99 -7.07
C TYR A 16 2.39 9.17 -7.38
N ILE A 17 2.06 10.34 -7.94
CA ILE A 17 0.71 10.64 -8.43
C ILE A 17 0.49 9.86 -9.73
N GLU A 18 -0.53 9.02 -9.75
CA GLU A 18 -0.98 8.38 -10.98
C GLU A 18 -1.73 9.45 -11.78
N LYS A 19 -1.16 9.84 -12.93
CA LYS A 19 -1.69 10.95 -13.73
C LYS A 19 -2.97 10.48 -14.42
N ASP A 20 -4.12 10.73 -13.82
CA ASP A 20 -5.41 10.47 -14.45
C ASP A 20 -5.70 11.59 -15.46
N SER A 21 -5.57 11.29 -16.75
CA SER A 21 -5.90 12.24 -17.82
C SER A 21 -7.40 12.55 -17.90
N ASN A 22 -8.24 11.84 -17.13
CA ASN A 22 -9.68 11.96 -17.13
C ASN A 22 -10.27 12.55 -15.84
N SER A 23 -9.46 12.98 -14.87
CA SER A 23 -10.00 13.64 -13.67
C SER A 23 -10.54 15.03 -14.05
N TYR A 24 -11.83 15.07 -14.37
CA TYR A 24 -12.57 16.28 -14.75
C TYR A 24 -12.54 17.37 -13.66
N PHE A 25 -12.15 17.01 -12.44
CA PHE A 25 -11.96 17.90 -11.31
C PHE A 25 -10.57 17.72 -10.73
N GLU A 26 -9.91 18.83 -10.39
CA GLU A 26 -8.60 18.88 -9.72
C GLU A 26 -8.60 18.26 -8.30
N SER A 27 -9.76 17.78 -7.83
CA SER A 27 -10.00 17.24 -6.50
C SER A 27 -9.60 15.79 -6.29
N ASP A 28 -9.40 15.04 -7.37
CA ASP A 28 -9.30 13.58 -7.34
C ASP A 28 -7.84 13.16 -7.53
N THR A 29 -7.06 13.20 -6.45
CA THR A 29 -5.65 12.81 -6.53
C THR A 29 -5.52 11.33 -6.25
N ARG A 30 -5.14 10.56 -7.28
CA ARG A 30 -4.75 9.16 -7.14
C ARG A 30 -3.25 9.06 -6.98
N TRP A 31 -2.83 8.35 -5.95
CA TRP A 31 -1.44 8.01 -5.76
C TRP A 31 -1.25 6.51 -5.91
N SER A 32 -0.05 6.14 -6.34
CA SER A 32 0.36 4.76 -6.52
C SER A 32 1.68 4.52 -5.82
N TRP A 33 1.74 3.38 -5.13
CA TRP A 33 2.93 2.84 -4.52
C TRP A 33 3.43 1.67 -5.35
N GLU A 34 4.65 1.77 -5.87
CA GLU A 34 5.29 0.70 -6.65
C GLU A 34 6.42 0.05 -5.87
N VAL A 35 6.36 -1.28 -5.77
CA VAL A 35 7.45 -2.08 -5.22
C VAL A 35 8.20 -2.74 -6.37
N THR A 36 9.49 -2.45 -6.50
CA THR A 36 10.31 -2.91 -7.63
C THR A 36 11.60 -3.56 -7.15
N ASP A 37 12.04 -4.62 -7.86
CA ASP A 37 13.40 -5.14 -7.73
C ASP A 37 14.34 -4.26 -8.56
N THR A 38 15.30 -3.60 -7.92
CA THR A 38 16.15 -2.58 -8.54
C THR A 38 17.13 -3.16 -9.56
N LYS A 39 17.57 -4.41 -9.35
CA LYS A 39 18.54 -5.08 -10.21
C LYS A 39 17.91 -5.52 -11.52
N THR A 40 16.72 -6.10 -11.43
CA THR A 40 15.97 -6.62 -12.59
C THR A 40 15.02 -5.59 -13.19
N LYS A 41 14.75 -4.49 -12.46
CA LYS A 41 13.71 -3.50 -12.74
C LYS A 41 12.30 -4.12 -12.85
N LYS A 42 12.11 -5.28 -12.21
CA LYS A 42 10.84 -5.99 -12.23
C LYS A 42 9.90 -5.36 -11.22
N LEU A 43 8.68 -5.06 -11.65
CA LEU A 43 7.57 -4.71 -10.77
C LEU A 43 7.14 -5.96 -9.97
N ILE A 44 7.14 -5.82 -8.65
CA ILE A 44 6.78 -6.90 -7.72
C ILE A 44 5.30 -6.79 -7.37
N THR A 45 4.87 -5.61 -6.91
CA THR A 45 3.48 -5.32 -6.56
C THR A 45 3.22 -3.81 -6.60
N THR A 46 1.95 -3.45 -6.61
CA THR A 46 1.45 -2.07 -6.62
C THR A 46 0.32 -1.90 -5.62
N PHE A 47 0.25 -0.74 -4.98
CA PHE A 47 -0.87 -0.36 -4.13
C PHE A 47 -1.41 1.01 -4.55
N SER A 48 -2.73 1.16 -4.56
CA SER A 48 -3.40 2.42 -4.86
C SER A 48 -3.80 3.15 -3.58
N GLU A 49 -3.64 4.46 -3.59
CA GLU A 49 -4.15 5.40 -2.59
C GLU A 49 -5.00 6.43 -3.32
N SER A 50 -6.13 6.81 -2.75
CA SER A 50 -7.03 7.78 -3.37
C SER A 50 -7.49 8.78 -2.34
N TYR A 51 -7.30 10.06 -2.69
CA TYR A 51 -7.75 11.21 -1.93
C TYR A 51 -8.70 12.03 -2.80
N PHE A 52 -9.89 12.29 -2.27
CA PHE A 52 -10.91 13.10 -2.91
C PHE A 52 -11.28 14.26 -1.97
N ALA A 53 -11.32 15.50 -2.47
CA ALA A 53 -11.79 16.64 -1.69
C ALA A 53 -12.63 17.61 -2.50
N ASN A 54 -13.84 17.91 -2.03
CA ASN A 54 -14.76 18.85 -2.66
C ASN A 54 -15.38 19.80 -1.62
N ALA A 55 -16.27 20.69 -2.07
CA ALA A 55 -16.94 21.65 -1.19
C ALA A 55 -17.83 21.00 -0.11
N SER A 56 -18.20 19.73 -0.26
CA SER A 56 -19.00 18.96 0.69
C SER A 56 -18.20 18.07 1.65
N GLY A 57 -16.88 17.95 1.47
CA GLY A 57 -16.01 17.17 2.36
C GLY A 57 -14.82 16.53 1.64
N SER A 58 -14.07 15.71 2.39
CA SER A 58 -12.95 14.92 1.86
C SER A 58 -13.10 13.44 2.22
N GLU A 59 -12.64 12.56 1.34
CA GLU A 59 -12.65 11.11 1.51
C GLU A 59 -11.27 10.53 1.15
N GLU A 60 -10.79 9.59 1.96
CA GLU A 60 -9.51 8.90 1.79
C GLU A 60 -9.74 7.40 1.73
N SER A 61 -9.12 6.72 0.76
CA SER A 61 -9.24 5.27 0.60
C SER A 61 -7.97 4.65 0.03
N GLY A 62 -7.84 3.32 0.14
CA GLY A 62 -6.67 2.58 -0.33
C GLY A 62 -5.53 2.49 0.68
N ALA A 63 -4.33 2.22 0.19
CA ALA A 63 -3.13 2.05 1.00
C ALA A 63 -2.64 3.41 1.51
N LYS A 64 -2.68 3.59 2.83
CA LYS A 64 -2.25 4.80 3.52
C LYS A 64 -0.73 4.88 3.67
N ASP A 65 -0.07 3.75 3.90
CA ASP A 65 1.39 3.68 3.94
C ASP A 65 1.86 2.30 3.51
N VAL A 66 2.99 2.29 2.79
CA VAL A 66 3.68 1.10 2.32
C VAL A 66 5.12 1.15 2.82
N SER A 67 5.54 0.09 3.52
CA SER A 67 6.88 0.02 4.13
C SER A 67 7.47 -1.38 4.07
N PHE A 68 8.79 -1.47 4.18
CA PHE A 68 9.47 -2.75 4.32
C PHE A 68 9.32 -3.27 5.75
N SER A 69 9.19 -4.59 5.90
CA SER A 69 9.37 -5.25 7.19
C SER A 69 10.79 -5.04 7.72
N LEU A 70 10.99 -5.20 9.03
CA LEU A 70 12.31 -5.03 9.65
C LEU A 70 13.36 -6.02 9.09
N ASP A 71 12.91 -7.20 8.68
CA ASP A 71 13.75 -8.23 8.06
C ASP A 71 13.87 -8.08 6.53
N GLU A 72 13.21 -7.08 5.93
CA GLU A 72 13.25 -6.72 4.51
C GLU A 72 12.88 -7.87 3.56
N LYS A 73 12.14 -8.87 4.05
CA LYS A 73 11.62 -9.97 3.22
C LYS A 73 10.22 -9.71 2.71
N THR A 74 9.50 -8.79 3.35
CA THR A 74 8.12 -8.47 3.00
C THR A 74 7.90 -6.96 2.91
N VAL A 75 6.82 -6.61 2.23
CA VAL A 75 6.25 -5.28 2.26
C VAL A 75 4.93 -5.33 3.03
N ILE A 76 4.73 -4.32 3.85
CA ILE A 76 3.54 -4.13 4.66
C ILE A 76 2.81 -2.91 4.08
N ALA A 77 1.59 -3.13 3.61
CA ALA A 77 0.66 -2.08 3.23
C ALA A 77 -0.40 -1.93 4.31
N THR A 78 -0.53 -0.72 4.85
CA THR A 78 -1.58 -0.36 5.81
C THR A 78 -2.61 0.50 5.11
N TYR A 79 -3.89 0.19 5.31
CA TYR A 79 -4.99 0.82 4.59
C TYR A 79 -5.81 1.75 5.51
N TYR A 80 -6.51 2.70 4.91
CA TYR A 80 -7.38 3.64 5.65
C TYR A 80 -8.54 2.95 6.39
N ASP A 81 -9.02 1.82 5.88
CA ASP A 81 -10.06 1.00 6.53
C ASP A 81 -9.52 0.21 7.75
N GLY A 82 -8.22 0.32 8.05
CA GLY A 82 -7.54 -0.41 9.11
C GLY A 82 -7.11 -1.82 8.73
N SER A 83 -7.33 -2.24 7.49
CA SER A 83 -6.78 -3.49 6.95
C SER A 83 -5.26 -3.38 6.81
N VAL A 84 -4.59 -4.52 6.92
CA VAL A 84 -3.14 -4.65 6.72
C VAL A 84 -2.88 -5.81 5.78
N GLU A 85 -2.06 -5.58 4.77
CA GLU A 85 -1.63 -6.61 3.82
C GLU A 85 -0.12 -6.78 3.88
N GLN A 86 0.33 -8.04 3.87
CA GLN A 86 1.73 -8.40 3.85
C GLN A 86 2.04 -9.17 2.57
N VAL A 87 3.04 -8.70 1.82
CA VAL A 87 3.45 -9.25 0.52
C VAL A 87 4.88 -9.76 0.59
N ASP A 88 5.11 -10.98 0.09
CA ASP A 88 6.45 -11.56 -0.03
C ASP A 88 7.21 -10.92 -1.19
N LEU A 89 8.36 -10.32 -0.92
CA LEU A 89 9.15 -9.61 -1.94
C LEU A 89 9.77 -10.53 -2.98
N LYS A 90 10.03 -11.79 -2.64
CA LYS A 90 10.67 -12.75 -3.55
C LYS A 90 9.70 -13.23 -4.63
N THR A 91 8.44 -13.42 -4.26
CA THR A 91 7.40 -14.00 -5.11
C THR A 91 6.41 -12.96 -5.63
N GLY A 92 6.28 -11.82 -4.96
CA GLY A 92 5.26 -10.80 -5.22
C GLY A 92 3.85 -11.23 -4.82
N LYS A 93 3.71 -12.26 -3.98
CA LYS A 93 2.41 -12.78 -3.55
C LYS A 93 2.04 -12.27 -2.17
N VAL A 94 0.75 -12.01 -1.99
CA VAL A 94 0.16 -11.74 -0.68
C VAL A 94 0.31 -12.98 0.20
N ILE A 95 0.90 -12.80 1.38
CA ILE A 95 1.07 -13.82 2.40
C ILE A 95 -0.10 -13.78 3.37
N GLU A 96 -0.49 -12.57 3.78
CA GLU A 96 -1.52 -12.35 4.77
C GLU A 96 -2.29 -11.06 4.49
N THR A 97 -3.59 -11.10 4.74
CA THR A 97 -4.44 -9.92 4.82
C THR A 97 -5.19 -10.01 6.15
N LYS A 98 -5.02 -8.99 6.99
CA LYS A 98 -5.69 -8.87 8.27
C LYS A 98 -6.71 -7.74 8.20
N ARG A 99 -7.99 -8.06 8.37
CA ARG A 99 -9.06 -7.05 8.39
C ARG A 99 -9.45 -6.71 9.83
N PRO A 100 -9.98 -5.50 10.08
CA PRO A 100 -10.42 -5.10 11.42
C PRO A 100 -11.42 -6.09 12.04
N ASP A 101 -12.40 -6.56 11.26
CA ASP A 101 -13.45 -7.46 11.74
C ASP A 101 -12.98 -8.90 12.01
N ASP A 102 -11.86 -9.34 11.42
CA ASP A 102 -11.27 -10.65 11.72
C ASP A 102 -10.76 -10.73 13.17
N SER A 103 -10.45 -9.58 13.76
CA SER A 103 -10.03 -9.43 15.16
C SER A 103 -11.15 -9.75 16.16
N LYS A 104 -12.41 -9.50 15.79
CA LYS A 104 -13.57 -9.65 16.68
C LYS A 104 -14.00 -11.11 16.82
N LYS A 105 -13.94 -11.89 15.73
CA LYS A 105 -14.35 -13.31 15.73
C LYS A 105 -13.51 -14.20 16.64
N LYS A 106 -12.23 -13.87 16.89
CA LYS A 106 -11.36 -14.65 17.79
C LYS A 106 -11.69 -14.47 19.28
N LYS A 107 -12.37 -13.39 19.68
CA LYS A 107 -12.73 -13.17 21.09
C LYS A 107 -14.01 -13.86 21.53
N GLU A 108 -14.87 -14.28 20.60
CA GLU A 108 -16.15 -14.94 20.92
C GLU A 108 -16.03 -16.46 21.02
N THR A 109 -14.89 -17.06 20.68
CA THR A 109 -14.70 -18.54 20.73
C THR A 109 -14.00 -19.02 22.00
N GLU A 110 -13.68 -18.13 22.95
CA GLU A 110 -12.99 -18.46 24.21
C GLU A 110 -13.84 -18.18 25.47
N ASN A 111 -15.15 -17.94 25.34
CA ASN A 111 -16.07 -17.77 26.48
C ASN A 111 -17.12 -18.88 26.57
#